data_AF-A0A1Y1K6S8-F1
#
_entry.id   AF-A0A1Y1K6S8-F1
#
_cell.length_a   1.000
_cell.length_b   1.000
_cell.length_c   1.000
_cell.angle_alpha   90.00
_cell.angle_beta   90.00
_cell.angle_gamma   90.00
#
_symmetry.space_group_name_H-M   'P 1'
#
loop_
_entity.id
_entity.type
_entity.pdbx_description
1 polymer ?
#
loop_
_entity_poly.entity_id
_entity_poly.type
_entity_poly.pdbx_seq_one_letter_code
_entity_poly.pdbx_strand_id
1 'polypeptide(L)'
;FKTDQPNGLLLYTDDGGTYDFFEIKLVEGALRLRFNLGGGAQIITVGRDLNDGHWHKVHVQRHDERTVLTVDGVSQMRTSRGKEFKFGRFSTNSDVFVG
;
A
#
# COMPACT_ATOMS: atom_id res chain seq x y z
N PHE A 1 9.37 7.81 -4.43
CA PHE A 1 8.79 8.28 -5.70
C PHE A 1 9.04 9.78 -5.83
N LYS A 2 8.89 10.33 -7.03
CA LYS A 2 8.94 11.78 -7.31
C LYS A 2 7.92 12.05 -8.41
N THR A 3 7.02 13.01 -8.23
CA THR A 3 5.97 13.35 -9.20
C THR A 3 5.45 14.76 -8.96
N ASP A 4 4.86 15.37 -9.98
CA ASP A 4 4.01 16.57 -9.88
C ASP A 4 2.50 16.23 -9.93
N GLN A 5 2.18 14.98 -10.29
CA GLN A 5 0.80 14.52 -10.42
C GLN A 5 0.19 14.21 -9.05
N PRO A 6 -0.97 14.79 -8.70
CA PRO A 6 -1.61 14.58 -7.40
C PRO A 6 -2.26 13.20 -7.26
N ASN A 7 -2.44 12.47 -8.37
CA ASN A 7 -3.05 11.15 -8.42
C ASN A 7 -2.23 10.23 -9.31
N GLY A 8 -2.05 8.97 -8.92
CA GLY A 8 -1.34 7.98 -9.73
C GLY A 8 -1.11 6.67 -8.99
N LEU A 9 -1.23 5.55 -9.69
CA LEU A 9 -0.89 4.23 -9.16
C LEU A 9 0.62 4.06 -9.17
N LEU A 10 1.21 3.69 -8.03
CA LEU A 10 2.65 3.49 -7.88
C LEU A 10 3.05 2.01 -7.82
N LEU A 11 2.22 1.20 -7.14
CA LEU A 11 2.47 -0.23 -6.98
C LEU A 11 1.15 -0.99 -6.90
N TYR A 12 1.10 -2.14 -7.58
CA TYR A 12 -0.01 -3.09 -7.44
C TYR A 12 0.48 -4.54 -7.53
N THR A 13 -0.10 -5.42 -6.71
CA THR A 13 0.02 -6.89 -6.84
C THR A 13 -1.17 -7.55 -6.15
N ASP A 14 -1.56 -8.74 -6.61
CA ASP A 14 -2.64 -9.54 -6.04
C ASP A 14 -2.35 -11.05 -6.10
N ASP A 15 -3.27 -11.84 -5.58
CA ASP A 15 -3.17 -13.31 -5.48
C ASP A 15 -3.67 -14.09 -6.72
N GLY A 16 -3.75 -13.45 -7.89
CA GLY A 16 -4.33 -14.04 -9.10
C GLY A 16 -5.81 -13.68 -9.29
N GLY A 17 -6.25 -12.56 -8.72
CA GLY A 17 -7.59 -12.00 -8.90
C GLY A 17 -8.67 -12.57 -7.97
N THR A 18 -8.29 -13.16 -6.84
CA THR A 18 -9.23 -13.74 -5.86
C THR A 18 -9.65 -12.69 -4.83
N TYR A 19 -8.80 -12.41 -3.84
CA TYR A 19 -9.20 -11.60 -2.68
C TYR A 19 -8.08 -10.71 -2.15
N ASP A 20 -6.85 -11.19 -2.20
CA ASP A 20 -5.73 -10.53 -1.57
C ASP A 20 -5.02 -9.57 -2.53
N PHE A 21 -4.77 -8.34 -2.09
CA PHE A 21 -4.04 -7.37 -2.90
C PHE A 21 -3.29 -6.36 -2.04
N PHE A 22 -2.27 -5.74 -2.64
CA PHE A 22 -1.64 -4.52 -2.16
C PHE A 22 -1.65 -3.47 -3.27
N GLU A 23 -2.11 -2.26 -2.94
CA GLU A 23 -2.16 -1.10 -3.83
C GLU A 23 -1.54 0.09 -3.12
N ILE A 24 -0.52 0.71 -3.72
CA ILE A 24 0.01 2.01 -3.28
C ILE A 24 -0.26 3.02 -4.39
N LYS A 25 -0.90 4.13 -4.03
CA LYS A 25 -1.18 5.22 -4.97
C LYS A 25 -1.15 6.59 -4.31
N LEU A 26 -0.95 7.63 -5.11
CA LEU A 26 -1.30 8.98 -4.71
C LEU A 26 -2.80 9.21 -4.89
N VAL A 27 -3.41 9.87 -3.91
CA VAL A 27 -4.76 10.42 -3.98
C VAL A 27 -4.70 11.84 -3.43
N GLU A 28 -4.92 12.82 -4.30
CA GLU A 28 -4.92 14.26 -3.95
C GLU A 28 -3.65 14.68 -3.18
N GLY A 29 -2.47 14.23 -3.65
CA GLY A 29 -1.19 14.57 -3.03
C GLY A 29 -0.84 13.78 -1.77
N ALA A 30 -1.72 12.91 -1.28
CA ALA A 30 -1.44 12.03 -0.14
C ALA A 30 -1.14 10.59 -0.61
N LEU A 31 -0.19 9.93 0.04
CA LEU A 31 0.12 8.53 -0.26
C LEU A 31 -0.88 7.62 0.44
N ARG A 32 -1.54 6.75 -0.32
CA ARG A 32 -2.53 5.79 0.15
C ARG A 32 -2.08 4.37 -0.12
N LEU A 33 -1.97 3.58 0.95
CA LEU A 33 -1.89 2.13 0.91
C LEU A 33 -3.28 1.55 1.11
N ARG A 34 -3.74 0.74 0.16
CA ARG A 34 -4.95 -0.09 0.30
C ARG A 34 -4.55 -1.54 0.17
N PHE A 35 -5.07 -2.40 1.04
CA PHE A 35 -4.75 -3.82 1.01
C PHE A 35 -5.91 -4.68 1.53
N ASN A 36 -5.97 -5.92 1.08
CA ASN A 36 -6.88 -6.95 1.61
C ASN A 36 -6.12 -8.27 1.73
N LEU A 37 -6.44 -9.03 2.78
CA LEU A 37 -5.81 -10.31 3.14
C LEU A 37 -6.87 -11.24 3.74
N GLY A 38 -7.99 -11.43 3.02
CA GLY A 38 -9.18 -12.15 3.49
C GLY A 38 -10.07 -11.47 4.55
N GLY A 39 -9.56 -10.50 5.33
CA GLY A 39 -10.30 -9.80 6.40
C GLY A 39 -11.14 -8.59 5.98
N GLY A 40 -11.14 -8.26 4.69
CA GLY A 40 -11.77 -7.06 4.14
C GLY A 40 -10.78 -5.90 3.98
N ALA A 41 -11.03 -5.07 2.97
CA ALA A 41 -10.09 -4.02 2.55
C ALA A 41 -9.80 -2.99 3.65
N GLN A 42 -8.52 -2.75 3.89
CA GLN A 42 -7.99 -1.73 4.80
C GLN A 42 -7.35 -0.59 4.01
N ILE A 43 -7.32 0.60 4.60
CA ILE A 43 -6.72 1.81 4.02
C ILE A 43 -5.83 2.49 5.07
N ILE A 44 -4.64 2.89 4.67
CA ILE A 44 -3.73 3.76 5.44
C ILE A 44 -3.33 4.91 4.52
N THR A 45 -3.46 6.15 5.00
CA THR A 45 -3.06 7.36 4.26
C THR A 45 -2.00 8.10 5.06
N VAL A 46 -0.94 8.55 4.41
CA VAL A 46 0.17 9.31 5.03
C VAL A 46 0.53 10.51 4.17
N GLY A 47 0.82 11.62 4.84
CA GLY A 47 1.30 12.84 4.20
C GLY A 47 0.20 13.61 3.45
N ARG A 48 0.63 14.70 2.83
CA ARG A 48 -0.12 15.60 1.96
C ARG A 48 0.90 16.31 1.07
N ASP A 49 0.45 16.84 -0.06
CA ASP A 49 1.29 17.62 -0.98
C ASP A 49 2.60 16.91 -1.39
N LEU A 50 2.58 15.56 -1.44
CA LEU A 50 3.75 14.73 -1.80
C LEU A 50 4.02 14.69 -3.31
N ASN A 51 3.25 15.44 -4.09
CA ASN A 51 3.45 15.68 -5.51
C ASN A 51 4.18 17.01 -5.73
N ASP A 52 5.16 17.32 -4.89
CA ASP A 52 5.91 18.59 -4.89
C ASP A 52 7.13 18.59 -5.83
N GLY A 53 7.31 17.52 -6.61
CA GLY A 53 8.47 17.34 -7.48
C GLY A 53 9.77 16.95 -6.76
N HIS A 54 9.74 16.59 -5.48
CA HIS A 54 10.89 16.05 -4.74
C HIS A 54 10.83 14.53 -4.57
N TRP A 55 11.95 13.95 -4.14
CA TRP A 55 12.03 12.53 -3.85
C TRP A 55 11.50 12.23 -2.46
N HIS A 56 10.49 11.37 -2.39
CA HIS A 56 9.93 10.84 -1.15
C HIS A 56 10.27 9.35 -0.98
N LYS A 57 10.63 8.94 0.23
CA LYS A 57 10.91 7.55 0.59
C LYS A 57 9.67 6.91 1.20
N VAL A 58 9.24 5.79 0.63
CA VAL A 58 8.09 5.00 1.12
C VAL A 58 8.59 3.71 1.71
N HIS A 59 8.06 3.34 2.88
CA HIS A 59 8.29 2.04 3.50
C HIS A 59 6.97 1.45 3.97
N VAL A 60 6.70 0.20 3.58
CA VAL A 60 5.57 -0.58 4.06
C VAL A 60 6.12 -1.74 4.86
N GLN A 61 5.71 -1.85 6.12
CA GLN A 61 6.06 -2.97 6.99
C GLN A 61 4.79 -3.65 7.45
N ARG A 62 4.75 -4.97 7.38
CA ARG A 62 3.67 -5.77 7.95
C ARG A 62 4.22 -6.86 8.84
N HIS A 63 3.60 -7.03 10.01
CA HIS A 63 3.84 -8.12 10.93
C HIS A 63 2.48 -8.61 11.44
N ASP A 64 2.07 -9.80 10.99
CA ASP A 64 0.74 -10.36 11.23
C ASP A 64 -0.37 -9.34 10.93
N GLU A 65 -1.24 -9.07 11.90
CA GLU A 65 -2.33 -8.12 11.83
C GLU A 65 -1.91 -6.65 11.64
N ARG A 66 -0.67 -6.28 11.96
CA ARG A 66 -0.21 -4.89 12.01
C ARG A 66 0.48 -4.50 10.71
N THR A 67 -0.10 -3.51 10.02
CA THR A 67 0.55 -2.85 8.86
C THR A 67 0.94 -1.42 9.23
N VAL A 68 2.14 -1.02 8.84
CA VAL A 68 2.67 0.35 8.98
C VAL A 68 3.03 0.88 7.61
N LEU A 69 2.57 2.09 7.30
CA LEU A 69 3.00 2.88 6.14
C LEU A 69 3.82 4.05 6.65
N THR A 70 5.02 4.24 6.11
CA THR A 70 5.91 5.35 6.44
C THR A 70 6.28 6.12 5.18
N VAL A 71 6.18 7.44 5.23
CA VAL A 71 6.66 8.38 4.20
C VAL A 71 7.57 9.40 4.86
N ASP A 72 8.83 9.47 4.44
CA ASP A 72 9.85 10.41 4.97
C ASP A 72 9.94 10.43 6.50
N GLY A 73 9.80 9.25 7.12
CA GLY A 73 9.84 9.07 8.57
C GLY A 73 8.49 9.26 9.27
N VAL A 74 7.50 9.87 8.63
CA VAL A 74 6.13 9.98 9.17
C VAL A 74 5.40 8.66 8.97
N SER A 75 4.92 8.06 10.06
CA SER A 75 4.32 6.72 10.03
C SER A 75 2.85 6.74 10.45
N GLN A 76 2.06 5.88 9.82
CA GLN A 76 0.70 5.54 10.24
C GLN A 76 0.56 4.02 10.29
N MET A 77 -0.19 3.53 11.28
CA MET A 77 -0.36 2.10 11.55
C MET A 77 -1.83 1.72 11.52
N ARG A 78 -2.12 0.51 11.05
CA ARG A 78 -3.44 -0.08 11.14
C ARG A 78 -3.36 -1.55 11.52
N THR A 79 -4.25 -1.95 12.43
CA THR A 79 -4.47 -3.35 12.80
C THR A 79 -5.64 -3.90 12.00
N SER A 80 -5.37 -4.91 11.17
CA SER A 80 -6.37 -5.68 10.43
C SER A 80 -7.01 -6.73 11.32
N ARG A 81 -8.33 -6.91 11.20
CA ARG A 81 -9.07 -8.00 11.87
C ARG A 81 -9.20 -9.16 10.90
N GLY A 82 -9.19 -10.39 11.42
CA GLY A 82 -9.35 -11.59 10.59
C GLY A 82 -8.61 -12.79 11.17
N LYS A 83 -8.71 -13.92 10.48
CA LYS A 83 -7.98 -15.15 10.79
C LYS A 83 -6.77 -15.37 9.88
N GLU A 84 -6.70 -14.62 8.78
CA GLU A 84 -5.67 -14.74 7.76
C GLU A 84 -4.88 -13.43 7.68
N PHE A 85 -3.55 -13.55 7.70
CA PHE A 85 -2.62 -12.43 7.63
C PHE A 85 -1.55 -12.61 6.56
N LYS A 86 -1.58 -13.74 5.85
CA LYS A 86 -0.68 -14.06 4.76
C LYS A 86 -1.25 -13.52 3.46
N PHE A 87 -0.36 -13.13 2.56
CA PHE A 87 -0.71 -12.64 1.25
C PHE A 87 -0.71 -13.78 0.24
N GLY A 88 -1.90 -14.21 -0.17
CA GLY A 88 -2.10 -15.22 -1.19
C GLY A 88 -1.25 -16.48 -0.97
N ARG A 89 -0.75 -17.03 -2.08
CA ARG A 89 0.22 -18.14 -2.10
C ARG A 89 1.33 -17.78 -3.08
N PHE A 90 2.58 -17.85 -2.64
CA PHE A 90 3.73 -17.46 -3.47
C PHE A 90 3.79 -18.12 -4.86
N SER A 91 3.21 -19.31 -5.02
CA SER A 91 3.16 -20.01 -6.31
C SER A 91 2.08 -19.52 -7.27
N THR A 92 1.12 -18.71 -6.82
CA THR A 92 -0.04 -18.27 -7.61
C THR A 92 -0.25 -16.77 -7.63
N ASN A 93 0.58 -15.99 -6.93
CA ASN A 93 0.47 -14.54 -6.93
C ASN A 93 0.76 -13.97 -8.33
N SER A 94 0.03 -12.93 -8.69
CA SER A 94 0.26 -12.17 -9.91
C SER A 94 1.60 -11.41 -9.85
N ASP A 95 2.05 -10.95 -11.01
CA ASP A 95 3.21 -10.07 -11.13
C ASP A 95 3.03 -8.77 -10.33
N VAL A 96 4.16 -8.12 -10.04
CA VAL A 96 4.17 -6.81 -9.37
C VAL A 96 4.25 -5.72 -10.43
N PHE A 97 3.25 -4.84 -10.45
CA PHE A 97 3.29 -3.59 -11.20
C PHE A 97 4.00 -2.51 -10.39
N VAL A 98 4.88 -1.75 -11.04
CA VAL A 98 5.50 -0.53 -10.54
C VAL A 98 5.49 0.51 -11.66
N GLY A 99 4.95 1.71 -11.40
CA GLY A 99 4.79 2.76 -12.43
C GLY A 99 4.56 4.15 -11.89
#